data_AF-A0AB35M7D4-F1
#
_entry.id   AF-A0AB35M7D4-F1
#
_cell.length_a   1.000
_cell.length_b   1.000
_cell.length_c   1.000
_cell.angle_alpha   90.00
_cell.angle_beta   90.00
_cell.angle_gamma   90.00
#
_symmetry.space_group_name_H-M   'P 1'
#
loop_
_entity.id
_entity.type
_entity.pdbx_description
1 polymer ?
#
loop_
_entity_poly.entity_id
_entity_poly.type
_entity_poly.pdbx_seq_one_letter_code
_entity_poly.pdbx_strand_id
1 'polypeptide(L)'
;MTQPPDPLMDTALDASRESSRPDDTRWLTVTLAPSQQTLGRFTLDTWVISRIAPADHGETTPRTPEQAAQPEPQRTLPLQLHLTERTDYRYNLRCEQPRLFVLCEEREADGMQPRVVTACQEVASHWLDGDQLVLDTPMPPALMVWLEGYLARHGERIDEGKKKKRKGAGRASQTDTVRPDADAANKEGP
;
A
#
# COMPACT_ATOMS: atom_id res chain seq x y z
N MET A 1 -46.07 10.27 -24.29
CA MET A 1 -45.39 9.17 -23.58
C MET A 1 -43.94 9.58 -23.44
N THR A 2 -43.56 10.08 -22.26
CA THR A 2 -42.23 10.62 -21.97
C THR A 2 -41.56 9.65 -21.02
N GLN A 3 -40.47 9.03 -21.47
CA GLN A 3 -39.65 8.11 -20.68
C GLN A 3 -38.87 8.91 -19.62
N PRO A 4 -38.77 8.48 -18.36
CA PRO A 4 -37.92 9.14 -17.38
C PRO A 4 -36.43 8.87 -17.69
N PRO A 5 -35.52 9.80 -17.37
CA PRO A 5 -34.09 9.54 -17.50
C PRO A 5 -33.60 8.59 -16.41
N ASP A 6 -32.76 7.62 -16.80
CA ASP A 6 -32.08 6.66 -15.92
C ASP A 6 -31.17 7.38 -14.90
N PRO A 7 -31.30 7.10 -13.58
CA PRO A 7 -30.36 7.56 -12.58
C PRO A 7 -29.29 6.49 -12.34
N LEU A 8 -28.30 6.38 -13.22
CA LEU A 8 -27.14 5.52 -12.96
C LEU A 8 -25.83 6.06 -13.57
N MET A 9 -25.54 7.34 -13.35
CA MET A 9 -24.20 7.90 -13.56
C MET A 9 -23.92 8.98 -12.51
N ASP A 10 -23.79 8.59 -11.24
CA ASP A 10 -23.17 9.46 -10.22
C ASP A 10 -22.39 8.64 -9.17
N THR A 11 -21.61 7.67 -9.64
CA THR A 11 -20.67 6.89 -8.79
C THR A 11 -19.22 7.12 -9.25
N ALA A 12 -18.90 8.33 -9.70
CA ALA A 12 -17.55 8.63 -10.21
C ALA A 12 -16.93 9.93 -9.66
N LEU A 13 -17.52 10.56 -8.63
CA LEU A 13 -16.97 11.78 -8.05
C LEU A 13 -16.90 11.79 -6.51
N ASP A 14 -17.03 10.62 -5.88
CA ASP A 14 -16.89 10.48 -4.42
C ASP A 14 -15.55 9.84 -3.99
N ALA A 15 -14.52 9.93 -4.84
CA ALA A 15 -13.14 9.59 -4.49
C ALA A 15 -12.31 10.84 -4.10
N SER A 16 -12.89 12.04 -4.21
CA SER A 16 -12.15 13.30 -4.12
C SER A 16 -12.42 14.11 -2.83
N ARG A 17 -12.96 13.48 -1.79
CA ARG A 17 -13.05 14.08 -0.45
C ARG A 17 -12.52 13.12 0.62
N GLU A 18 -11.31 12.61 0.39
CA GLU A 18 -10.50 12.03 1.47
C GLU A 18 -10.17 13.16 2.45
N SER A 19 -11.04 13.37 3.45
CA SER A 19 -10.77 14.30 4.54
C SER A 19 -9.66 13.69 5.39
N SER A 20 -8.40 13.94 5.01
CA SER A 20 -7.22 13.59 5.80
C SER A 20 -7.45 14.13 7.20
N ARG A 21 -7.61 13.24 8.18
CA ARG A 21 -7.65 13.68 9.57
C ARG A 21 -6.24 14.14 9.92
N PRO A 22 -6.08 15.14 10.80
CA PRO A 22 -4.75 15.59 11.22
C PRO A 22 -3.87 14.49 11.81
N ASP A 23 -4.44 13.33 12.19
CA ASP A 23 -3.68 12.17 12.68
C ASP A 23 -3.14 11.24 11.58
N ASP A 24 -3.51 11.43 10.31
CA ASP A 24 -3.09 10.57 9.20
C ASP A 24 -1.87 11.14 8.45
N THR A 25 -1.38 12.31 8.87
CA THR A 25 -0.15 12.94 8.38
C THR A 25 0.86 13.11 9.51
N ARG A 26 2.14 12.84 9.21
CA ARG A 26 3.28 13.23 10.05
C ARG A 26 4.32 13.95 9.20
N TRP A 27 4.86 15.05 9.72
CA TRP A 27 5.91 15.79 9.02
C TRP A 27 7.26 15.26 9.42
N LEU A 28 8.13 15.07 8.43
CA LEU A 28 9.46 14.51 8.59
C LEU A 28 10.47 15.40 7.89
N THR A 29 11.56 15.73 8.58
CA THR A 29 12.74 16.28 7.94
C THR A 29 13.63 15.13 7.47
N VAL A 30 13.87 15.07 6.16
CA VAL A 30 14.74 14.08 5.51
C VAL A 30 16.03 14.76 5.08
N THR A 31 17.16 14.18 5.48
CA THR A 31 18.51 14.68 5.15
C THR A 31 19.24 13.64 4.31
N LEU A 32 19.87 14.08 3.23
CA LEU A 32 20.64 13.24 2.32
C LEU A 32 22.13 13.51 2.49
N ALA A 33 22.93 12.46 2.39
CA ALA A 33 24.38 12.54 2.33
C ALA A 33 24.91 11.84 1.09
N PRO A 34 25.98 12.38 0.45
CA PRO A 34 26.71 11.63 -0.56
C PRO A 34 27.34 10.39 0.08
N SER A 35 27.34 9.28 -0.66
CA SER A 35 27.90 8.01 -0.21
C SER A 35 28.61 7.32 -1.36
N GLN A 36 29.64 6.54 -1.04
CA GLN A 36 30.32 5.70 -2.01
C GLN A 36 29.96 4.24 -1.74
N GLN A 37 29.36 3.59 -2.73
CA GLN A 37 29.06 2.17 -2.64
C GLN A 37 30.06 1.35 -3.45
N THR A 38 30.71 0.41 -2.78
CA THR A 38 31.64 -0.53 -3.40
C THR A 38 30.88 -1.75 -3.92
N LEU A 39 30.79 -1.87 -5.23
CA LEU A 39 30.20 -3.00 -5.95
C LEU A 39 31.33 -3.85 -6.53
N GLY A 40 31.84 -4.77 -5.71
CA GLY A 40 32.98 -5.62 -6.04
C GLY A 40 34.26 -4.80 -6.23
N ARG A 41 34.68 -4.62 -7.49
CA ARG A 41 35.86 -3.81 -7.87
C ARG A 41 35.55 -2.37 -8.25
N PHE A 42 34.26 -2.01 -8.28
CA PHE A 42 33.80 -0.69 -8.69
C PHE A 42 33.38 0.12 -7.47
N THR A 43 33.60 1.42 -7.54
CA THR A 43 33.04 2.38 -6.58
C THR A 43 32.09 3.28 -7.34
N LEU A 44 30.86 3.40 -6.83
CA LEU A 44 29.84 4.28 -7.39
C LEU A 44 29.53 5.38 -6.38
N ASP A 45 29.55 6.62 -6.84
CA ASP A 45 29.03 7.75 -6.09
C ASP A 45 27.50 7.68 -6.11
N THR A 46 26.89 7.65 -4.94
CA THR A 46 25.45 7.54 -4.73
C THR A 46 25.02 8.43 -3.57
N TRP A 47 23.74 8.34 -3.21
CA TRP A 47 23.14 9.06 -2.10
C TRP A 47 22.57 8.08 -1.08
N VAL A 48 22.53 8.51 0.17
CA VAL A 48 21.85 7.80 1.26
C VAL A 48 21.03 8.78 2.08
N ILE A 49 20.00 8.27 2.74
CA ILE A 49 19.28 9.02 3.77
C ILE A 49 20.12 8.96 5.05
N SER A 50 20.81 10.06 5.38
CA SER A 50 21.64 10.15 6.59
C SER A 50 20.80 10.34 7.84
N ARG A 51 19.65 11.01 7.72
CA ARG A 51 18.75 11.29 8.85
C ARG A 51 17.28 11.43 8.44
N ILE A 52 16.40 10.85 9.24
CA ILE A 52 14.97 11.19 9.31
C ILE A 52 14.65 11.63 10.73
N ALA A 53 13.99 12.78 10.87
CA ALA A 53 13.54 13.30 12.16
C ALA A 53 12.09 13.81 12.08
N PRO A 54 11.30 13.72 13.16
CA PRO A 54 10.01 14.40 13.24
C PRO A 54 10.17 15.91 13.02
N ALA A 55 9.19 16.51 12.36
CA ALA A 55 9.10 17.95 12.13
C ALA A 55 7.67 18.43 12.40
N ASP A 56 7.52 19.73 12.58
CA ASP A 56 6.21 20.39 12.68
C ASP A 56 5.72 20.87 11.30
N HIS A 57 4.40 20.94 11.13
CA HIS A 57 3.78 21.33 9.85
C HIS A 57 4.20 22.74 9.45
N GLY A 58 4.87 22.89 8.30
CA GLY A 58 5.26 24.19 7.77
C GLY A 58 6.46 24.84 8.48
N GLU A 59 7.04 24.17 9.48
CA GLU A 59 8.32 24.58 10.06
C GLU A 59 9.47 23.88 9.32
N THR A 60 10.18 24.67 8.53
CA THR A 60 11.59 24.37 8.28
C THR A 60 12.28 24.54 9.63
N THR A 61 12.70 23.43 10.25
CA THR A 61 13.42 23.45 11.53
C THR A 61 14.49 24.55 11.45
N PRO A 62 14.44 25.59 12.30
CA PRO A 62 15.39 26.69 12.26
C PRO A 62 16.80 26.11 12.39
N ARG A 63 17.59 26.23 11.32
CA ARG A 63 18.96 25.74 11.35
C ARG A 63 19.77 26.62 12.30
N THR A 64 20.49 25.97 13.20
CA THR A 64 21.59 26.65 13.90
C THR A 64 22.58 27.17 12.85
N PRO A 65 23.27 28.30 13.01
CA PRO A 65 24.25 28.79 12.03
C PRO A 65 25.28 27.72 11.59
N GLU A 66 25.61 26.79 12.48
CA GLU A 66 26.46 25.63 12.22
C GLU A 66 25.83 24.60 11.25
N GLN A 67 24.52 24.35 11.35
CA GLN A 67 23.76 23.50 10.41
C GLN A 67 23.43 24.22 9.10
N ALA A 68 23.32 25.55 9.14
CA ALA A 68 23.18 26.38 7.94
C ALA A 68 24.45 26.34 7.07
N ALA A 69 25.61 26.19 7.71
CA ALA A 69 26.90 26.01 7.07
C ALA A 69 27.14 24.58 6.56
N GLN A 70 26.27 23.60 6.88
CA GLN A 70 26.37 22.24 6.35
C GLN A 70 25.65 22.14 4.99
N PRO A 71 26.32 21.59 3.96
CA PRO A 71 25.79 21.53 2.59
C PRO A 71 24.85 20.35 2.33
N GLU A 72 24.48 19.57 3.36
CA GLU A 72 23.66 18.36 3.16
C GLU A 72 22.24 18.74 2.69
N PRO A 73 21.77 18.18 1.55
CA PRO A 73 20.41 18.40 1.09
C PRO A 73 19.38 17.93 2.11
N GLN A 74 18.44 18.82 2.45
CA GLN A 74 17.45 18.54 3.48
C GLN A 74 16.11 19.19 3.16
N ARG A 75 15.01 18.45 3.30
CA ARG A 75 13.63 18.96 3.14
C ARG A 75 12.70 18.40 4.22
N THR A 76 11.74 19.23 4.62
CA THR A 76 10.59 18.82 5.43
C THR A 76 9.46 18.36 4.51
N LEU A 77 9.04 17.10 4.64
CA LEU A 77 8.06 16.43 3.78
C LEU A 77 6.93 15.82 4.63
N PRO A 78 5.69 15.83 4.13
CA PRO A 78 4.61 15.09 4.77
C PRO A 78 4.69 13.59 4.43
N LEU A 79 4.69 12.75 5.45
CA LEU A 79 4.33 11.34 5.35
C LEU A 79 2.81 11.24 5.58
N GLN A 80 2.08 11.05 4.49
CA GLN A 80 0.63 10.91 4.47
C GLN A 80 0.25 9.43 4.34
N LEU A 81 -0.69 8.98 5.16
CA LEU A 81 -1.29 7.64 5.05
C LEU A 81 -2.61 7.70 4.27
N HIS A 82 -2.86 6.67 3.46
CA HIS A 82 -4.02 6.54 2.59
C HIS A 82 -4.79 5.23 2.86
N LEU A 83 -6.12 5.28 2.80
CA LEU A 83 -6.97 4.12 3.07
C LEU A 83 -6.81 3.00 2.04
N THR A 84 -6.42 3.33 0.81
CA THR A 84 -6.20 2.39 -0.28
C THR A 84 -4.92 1.57 -0.11
N GLU A 85 -3.90 2.12 0.57
CA GLU A 85 -2.55 1.54 0.73
C GLU A 85 -2.40 0.69 2.01
N ARG A 86 -3.49 0.49 2.78
CA ARG A 86 -3.47 -0.23 4.07
C ARG A 86 -2.90 -1.65 3.99
N THR A 87 -3.14 -2.36 2.88
CA THR A 87 -2.60 -3.71 2.68
C THR A 87 -1.07 -3.67 2.59
N ASP A 88 -0.51 -2.71 1.86
CA ASP A 88 0.94 -2.53 1.72
C ASP A 88 1.61 -2.09 3.02
N TYR A 89 0.97 -1.20 3.79
CA TYR A 89 1.47 -0.83 5.12
C TYR A 89 1.62 -2.04 6.03
N ARG A 90 0.63 -2.94 6.03
CA ARG A 90 0.69 -4.18 6.80
C ARG A 90 1.77 -5.12 6.29
N TYR A 91 1.96 -5.20 4.98
CA TYR A 91 3.01 -6.01 4.40
C TYR A 91 4.40 -5.49 4.80
N ASN A 92 4.61 -4.18 4.69
CA ASN A 92 5.85 -3.51 5.09
C ASN A 92 6.15 -3.72 6.59
N LEU A 93 5.15 -3.59 7.47
CA LEU A 93 5.30 -3.85 8.91
C LEU A 93 5.62 -5.32 9.26
N ARG A 94 5.28 -6.27 8.38
CA ARG A 94 5.60 -7.70 8.56
C ARG A 94 6.98 -8.09 8.04
N CYS A 95 7.67 -7.21 7.31
CA CYS A 95 9.05 -7.43 6.91
C CYS A 95 9.96 -7.47 8.14
N GLU A 96 11.08 -8.19 8.05
CA GLU A 96 12.08 -8.24 9.14
C GLU A 96 12.60 -6.85 9.52
N GLN A 97 12.69 -5.96 8.54
CA GLN A 97 13.04 -4.55 8.72
C GLN A 97 12.04 -3.69 7.93
N PRO A 98 10.97 -3.18 8.57
CA PRO A 98 10.07 -2.22 7.94
C PRO A 98 10.83 -0.97 7.49
N ARG A 99 10.50 -0.45 6.31
CA ARG A 99 11.24 0.66 5.69
C ARG A 99 10.36 1.83 5.29
N LEU A 100 10.96 3.00 5.25
CA LEU A 100 10.43 4.17 4.56
C LEU A 100 11.15 4.33 3.23
N PHE A 101 10.42 4.81 2.24
CA PHE A 101 10.91 5.06 0.90
C PHE A 101 10.82 6.55 0.60
N VAL A 102 11.89 7.11 0.04
CA VAL A 102 12.00 8.51 -0.31
C VAL A 102 12.36 8.62 -1.77
N LEU A 103 11.45 9.18 -2.54
CA LEU A 103 11.72 9.63 -3.90
C LEU A 103 12.60 10.87 -3.84
N CYS A 104 13.73 10.81 -4.54
CA CYS A 104 14.68 11.91 -4.66
C CYS A 104 14.70 12.43 -6.10
N GLU A 105 14.99 13.71 -6.27
CA GLU A 105 15.11 14.35 -7.57
C GLU A 105 16.32 15.28 -7.58
N GLU A 106 16.99 15.40 -8.71
CA GLU A 106 18.02 16.41 -8.89
C GLU A 106 17.38 17.71 -9.39
N ARG A 107 17.70 18.83 -8.73
CA ARG A 107 17.24 20.18 -9.09
C ARG A 107 18.44 21.01 -9.53
N GLU A 108 18.27 21.78 -10.61
CA GLU A 108 19.36 22.59 -11.19
C GLU A 108 20.02 23.55 -10.18
N ALA A 109 19.25 24.15 -9.28
CA ALA A 109 19.76 25.12 -8.31
C ALA A 109 20.27 24.51 -7.00
N ASP A 110 19.68 23.38 -6.58
CA ASP A 110 19.83 22.85 -5.22
C ASP A 110 20.47 21.44 -5.18
N GLY A 111 20.80 20.87 -6.33
CA GLY A 111 21.33 19.51 -6.46
C GLY A 111 20.29 18.43 -6.10
N MET A 112 20.78 17.28 -5.62
CA MET A 112 19.92 16.17 -5.20
C MET A 112 19.06 16.57 -4.00
N GLN A 113 17.75 16.35 -4.06
CA GLN A 113 16.80 16.74 -3.01
C GLN A 113 15.76 15.64 -2.77
N PRO A 114 15.37 15.39 -1.50
CA PRO A 114 14.24 14.52 -1.21
C PRO A 114 12.93 15.23 -1.60
N ARG A 115 12.04 14.49 -2.27
CA ARG A 115 10.81 15.03 -2.87
C ARG A 115 9.54 14.49 -2.23
N VAL A 116 9.43 13.17 -2.07
CA VAL A 116 8.23 12.51 -1.53
C VAL A 116 8.67 11.39 -0.59
N VAL A 117 7.97 11.21 0.53
CA VAL A 117 8.19 10.10 1.46
C VAL A 117 6.93 9.22 1.53
N THR A 118 7.10 7.91 1.52
CA THR A 118 6.00 6.94 1.65
C THR A 118 6.40 5.73 2.50
N ALA A 119 5.40 5.09 3.09
CA ALA A 119 5.52 3.78 3.71
C ALA A 119 4.95 2.65 2.81
N CYS A 120 4.42 2.98 1.63
CA CYS A 120 3.85 2.02 0.68
C CYS A 120 4.92 1.47 -0.27
N GLN A 121 5.13 0.15 -0.23
CA GLN A 121 6.09 -0.54 -1.11
C GLN A 121 5.65 -0.56 -2.58
N GLU A 122 4.34 -0.65 -2.85
CA GLU A 122 3.79 -0.58 -4.21
C GLU A 122 4.08 0.78 -4.85
N VAL A 123 3.85 1.88 -4.12
CA VAL A 123 4.15 3.25 -4.59
C VAL A 123 5.64 3.41 -4.88
N ALA A 124 6.51 2.93 -3.99
CA ALA A 124 7.96 2.96 -4.20
C ALA A 124 8.39 2.16 -5.43
N SER A 125 7.77 0.99 -5.65
CA SER A 125 8.05 0.14 -6.82
C SER A 125 7.67 0.85 -8.12
N HIS A 126 6.54 1.56 -8.13
CA HIS A 126 6.10 2.33 -9.30
C HIS A 126 7.07 3.46 -9.66
N TRP A 127 7.72 4.08 -8.66
CA TRP A 127 8.77 5.07 -8.91
C TRP A 127 10.04 4.46 -9.50
N LEU A 128 10.44 3.28 -9.01
CA LEU A 128 11.59 2.54 -9.55
C LEU A 128 11.37 2.11 -11.01
N ASP A 129 10.16 1.66 -11.34
CA ASP A 129 9.77 1.32 -12.72
C ASP A 129 9.79 2.54 -13.66
N GLY A 130 9.72 3.75 -13.10
CA GLY A 130 9.80 5.02 -13.82
C GLY A 130 11.20 5.65 -13.86
N ASP A 131 12.26 4.88 -13.63
CA ASP A 131 13.67 5.32 -13.60
C ASP A 131 13.98 6.45 -12.60
N GLN A 132 13.17 6.58 -11.53
CA GLN A 132 13.40 7.60 -10.50
C GLN A 132 14.32 7.07 -9.39
N LEU A 133 15.12 7.97 -8.78
CA LEU A 133 15.95 7.61 -7.63
C LEU A 133 15.06 7.44 -6.38
N VAL A 134 14.94 6.21 -5.90
CA VAL A 134 14.29 5.90 -4.62
C VAL A 134 15.35 5.44 -3.64
N LEU A 135 15.45 6.17 -2.53
CA LEU A 135 16.26 5.78 -1.39
C LEU A 135 15.37 5.21 -0.30
N ASP A 136 15.91 4.32 0.52
CA ASP A 136 15.17 3.72 1.63
C ASP A 136 15.95 3.77 2.94
N THR A 137 15.23 3.70 4.05
CA THR A 137 15.81 3.73 5.39
C THR A 137 14.94 2.94 6.37
N PRO A 138 15.52 2.31 7.41
CA PRO A 138 14.72 1.65 8.44
C PRO A 138 13.67 2.60 9.02
N MET A 139 12.43 2.13 9.11
CA MET A 139 11.33 2.91 9.65
C MET A 139 11.58 3.16 11.15
N PRO A 140 11.56 4.41 11.64
CA PRO A 140 11.65 4.70 13.07
C PRO A 140 10.53 4.01 13.86
N PRO A 141 10.80 3.44 15.06
CA PRO A 141 9.79 2.73 15.85
C PRO A 141 8.51 3.54 16.14
N ALA A 142 8.65 4.85 16.35
CA ALA A 142 7.50 5.74 16.55
C ALA A 142 6.57 5.78 15.33
N LEU A 143 7.12 5.71 14.12
CA LEU A 143 6.33 5.66 12.89
C LEU A 143 5.72 4.27 12.67
N MET A 144 6.40 3.19 13.09
CA MET A 144 5.81 1.85 13.07
C MET A 144 4.56 1.79 13.96
N VAL A 145 4.66 2.24 15.21
CA VAL A 145 3.52 2.26 16.16
C VAL A 145 2.39 3.15 15.65
N TRP A 146 2.72 4.30 15.06
CA TRP A 146 1.72 5.18 14.45
C TRP A 146 1.01 4.51 13.26
N LEU A 147 1.74 3.82 12.40
CA LEU A 147 1.20 3.08 11.26
C LEU A 147 0.32 1.90 11.72
N GLU A 148 0.74 1.16 12.74
CA GLU A 148 -0.06 0.12 13.39
C GLU A 148 -1.35 0.68 13.98
N GLY A 149 -1.28 1.83 14.66
CA GLY A 149 -2.43 2.55 15.21
C GLY A 149 -3.41 2.99 14.12
N TYR A 150 -2.90 3.50 13.00
CA TYR A 150 -3.70 3.81 11.82
C TYR A 150 -4.43 2.56 11.30
N LEU A 151 -3.72 1.44 11.13
CA LEU A 151 -4.34 0.19 10.69
C LEU A 151 -5.38 -0.34 11.68
N ALA A 152 -5.14 -0.23 12.99
CA ALA A 152 -6.09 -0.66 14.01
C ALA A 152 -7.39 0.17 14.00
N ARG A 153 -7.30 1.48 13.74
CA ARG A 153 -8.46 2.39 13.63
C ARG A 153 -9.32 2.12 12.39
N HIS A 154 -8.67 1.84 11.27
CA HIS A 154 -9.34 1.74 9.97
C HIS A 154 -9.65 0.29 9.55
N GLY A 155 -9.13 -0.68 10.30
CA GLY A 155 -9.19 -2.10 9.94
C GLY A 155 -8.28 -2.42 8.76
N GLU A 156 -8.03 -3.70 8.55
CA GLU A 156 -7.41 -4.17 7.31
C GLU A 156 -8.40 -4.01 6.16
N ARG A 157 -7.90 -3.71 4.94
CA ARG A 157 -8.69 -4.03 3.77
C ARG A 157 -8.83 -5.55 3.80
N ILE A 158 -10.02 -6.02 4.18
CA ILE A 158 -10.37 -7.41 3.97
C ILE A 158 -10.38 -7.53 2.46
N ASP A 159 -9.28 -8.00 1.88
CA ASP A 159 -9.35 -8.58 0.55
C ASP A 159 -10.46 -9.62 0.69
N GLU A 160 -11.58 -9.40 0.01
CA GLU A 160 -12.67 -10.35 -0.08
C GLU A 160 -12.14 -11.57 -0.83
N GLY A 161 -11.26 -12.30 -0.17
CA GLY A 161 -10.70 -13.57 -0.59
C GLY A 161 -11.88 -14.49 -0.69
N LYS A 162 -12.40 -14.58 -1.90
CA LYS A 162 -13.21 -15.68 -2.46
C LYS A 162 -13.91 -16.42 -1.34
N LYS A 163 -15.13 -15.98 -0.97
CA LYS A 163 -16.08 -16.83 -0.24
C LYS A 163 -16.07 -18.19 -0.95
N LYS A 164 -15.35 -19.16 -0.39
CA LYS A 164 -15.33 -20.54 -0.87
C LYS A 164 -16.79 -20.98 -0.77
N LYS A 165 -17.48 -20.98 -1.90
CA LYS A 165 -18.85 -21.47 -2.00
C LYS A 165 -18.79 -22.89 -1.46
N ARG A 166 -19.31 -23.11 -0.25
CA ARG A 166 -19.38 -24.43 0.35
C ARG A 166 -20.12 -25.31 -0.66
N LYS A 167 -19.46 -26.35 -1.21
CA LYS A 167 -20.16 -27.41 -1.94
C LYS A 167 -21.05 -28.11 -0.91
N GLY A 168 -22.31 -27.72 -0.89
CA GLY A 168 -23.29 -28.19 0.07
C GLY A 168 -24.68 -28.04 -0.49
N ALA A 169 -25.00 -28.87 -1.48
CA ALA A 169 -26.37 -29.26 -1.80
C ALA A 169 -26.31 -30.64 -2.44
N GLY A 170 -26.14 -31.66 -1.60
CA GLY A 170 -26.52 -33.01 -1.99
C GLY A 170 -28.00 -32.98 -2.35
N ARG A 171 -28.32 -33.34 -3.58
CA ARG A 171 -29.68 -33.69 -4.01
C ARG A 171 -29.60 -34.97 -4.82
N ALA A 172 -30.07 -36.02 -4.15
CA ALA A 172 -30.58 -37.30 -4.62
C ALA A 172 -30.36 -37.67 -6.09
N SER A 173 -29.64 -38.77 -6.32
CA SER A 173 -29.89 -39.66 -7.44
C SER A 173 -30.16 -41.04 -6.87
N GLN A 174 -31.43 -41.30 -6.56
CA GLN A 174 -31.94 -42.66 -6.43
C GLN A 174 -33.23 -42.72 -7.22
N THR A 175 -33.12 -43.20 -8.44
CA THR A 175 -34.23 -43.84 -9.15
C THR A 175 -33.62 -45.00 -9.91
N ASP A 176 -33.42 -46.09 -9.19
CA ASP A 176 -33.22 -47.41 -9.77
C ASP A 176 -34.36 -48.27 -9.22
N THR A 177 -35.48 -48.28 -9.96
CA THR A 177 -36.54 -49.28 -9.76
C THR A 177 -36.59 -50.11 -11.02
N VAL A 178 -35.77 -51.15 -11.03
CA VAL A 178 -35.94 -52.35 -11.84
C VAL A 178 -37.31 -52.95 -11.50
N ARG A 179 -38.19 -53.01 -12.51
CA ARG A 179 -39.40 -53.84 -12.51
C ARG A 179 -38.97 -55.31 -12.68
N PRO A 180 -39.41 -56.25 -11.83
CA PRO A 180 -39.34 -57.65 -12.20
C PRO A 180 -40.49 -58.02 -13.15
N ASP A 181 -40.14 -58.82 -14.16
CA ASP A 181 -41.04 -59.54 -15.06
C ASP A 181 -42.11 -60.32 -14.28
N ALA A 182 -43.37 -60.19 -14.70
CA ALA A 182 -44.44 -61.10 -14.33
C ALA A 182 -45.11 -61.58 -15.63
N ASP A 183 -44.64 -62.77 -15.99
CA ASP A 183 -45.11 -63.74 -16.96
C ASP A 183 -46.63 -63.76 -17.20
N ALA A 184 -47.00 -63.82 -18.48
CA ALA A 184 -48.35 -64.10 -18.94
C ALA A 184 -48.49 -65.61 -19.17
N ALA A 185 -49.26 -66.31 -18.34
CA ALA A 185 -49.78 -67.63 -18.69
C ALA A 185 -51.14 -67.92 -18.03
N ASN A 186 -52.12 -67.83 -18.91
CA ASN A 186 -53.52 -68.27 -18.89
C ASN A 186 -53.89 -69.49 -18.03
N LYS A 187 -55.09 -69.44 -17.42
CA LYS A 187 -55.85 -70.58 -16.87
C LYS A 187 -56.85 -71.08 -17.92
N GLU A 188 -56.80 -72.35 -18.31
CA GLU A 188 -57.92 -73.29 -18.67
C GLU A 188 -57.28 -74.70 -18.69
N GLY A 189 -57.81 -75.84 -18.22
CA GLY A 189 -59.04 -76.34 -17.60
C GLY A 189 -58.74 -77.77 -17.07
N PRO A 190 -59.73 -78.52 -16.53
CA PRO A 190 -59.50 -79.78 -15.80
C PRO A 190 -59.07 -80.98 -16.67
#